data_AF-A0A355H1R3-F1
#
_entry.id   AF-A0A355H1R3-F1
#
_cell.length_a   1.000
_cell.length_b   1.000
_cell.length_c   1.000
_cell.angle_alpha   90.00
_cell.angle_beta   90.00
_cell.angle_gamma   90.00
#
_symmetry.space_group_name_H-M   'P 1'
#
loop_
_entity.id
_entity.type
_entity.pdbx_description
1 polymer ?
#
loop_
_entity_poly.entity_id
_entity_poly.type
_entity_poly.pdbx_seq_one_letter_code
_entity_poly.pdbx_strand_id
1 'polypeptide(L)' 'MKELFTIGHSVHTMERFMAMLKEHNIDTLCDVRSSPYSRFTPQFNRESLKEDLAKHRILYLYLGA' A
#
# COMPACT_ATOMS: atom_id res chain seq x y z
N MET A 1 -8.00 -1.84 22.31
CA MET A 1 -8.65 -1.04 21.24
C MET A 1 -8.21 -1.59 19.89
N LYS A 2 -8.99 -1.41 18.83
CA LYS A 2 -8.54 -1.70 17.46
C LYS A 2 -7.92 -0.43 16.90
N GLU A 3 -6.68 -0.52 16.42
CA GLU A 3 -5.96 0.61 15.83
C GLU A 3 -6.13 0.60 14.32
N LEU A 4 -6.27 1.79 13.73
CA LEU A 4 -6.39 1.98 12.30
C LEU A 4 -5.37 3.03 11.86
N PHE A 5 -4.58 2.68 10.85
CA PHE A 5 -3.57 3.57 10.28
C PHE A 5 -4.01 4.06 8.90
N THR A 6 -3.54 5.25 8.54
CA THR A 6 -3.69 5.78 7.18
C THR A 6 -2.32 6.08 6.61
N ILE A 7 -2.16 5.89 5.30
CA ILE A 7 -0.90 6.10 4.62
C ILE A 7 -1.16 6.65 3.21
N GLY A 8 -0.49 7.75 2.88
CA GLY A 8 -0.39 8.25 1.50
C GLY A 8 0.87 7.71 0.84
N HIS A 9 0.90 7.68 -0.49
CA HIS A 9 2.05 7.15 -1.24
C HIS A 9 2.68 8.15 -2.23
N SER A 10 2.07 9.31 -2.47
CA SER A 10 2.39 10.18 -3.61
C SER A 10 3.82 10.75 -3.60
N VAL A 11 4.41 10.97 -2.42
CA VAL A 11 5.78 11.52 -2.28
C VAL A 11 6.80 10.50 -1.78
N HIS A 12 6.40 9.24 -1.58
CA HIS A 12 7.28 8.21 -1.04
C HIS A 12 7.85 7.32 -2.14
N THR A 13 9.12 6.96 -2.02
CA THR A 13 9.66 5.82 -2.75
C THR A 13 8.99 4.54 -2.24
N MET A 14 8.99 3.49 -3.06
CA MET A 14 8.45 2.18 -2.64
C MET A 14 9.18 1.67 -1.38
N GLU A 15 10.51 1.83 -1.32
CA GLU A 15 11.30 1.43 -0.15
C GLU A 15 10.88 2.16 1.14
N ARG A 16 10.70 3.48 1.08
CA ARG A 16 10.25 4.26 2.25
C ARG A 16 8.84 3.87 2.65
N PHE A 17 7.95 3.65 1.68
CA PHE A 17 6.59 3.20 1.92
C PHE A 17 6.58 1.86 2.68
N MET A 18 7.36 0.89 2.20
CA MET A 18 7.49 -0.42 2.86
C MET A 18 8.14 -0.33 4.24
N ALA A 19 9.10 0.56 4.43
CA ALA A 19 9.71 0.79 5.75
C ALA A 19 8.67 1.28 6.78
N MET A 20 7.79 2.22 6.40
CA MET A 20 6.73 2.72 7.27
C MET A 20 5.73 1.62 7.64
N LEU A 21 5.33 0.77 6.69
CA LEU A 21 4.44 -0.35 6.98
C LEU A 21 5.06 -1.33 7.98
N LYS A 22 6.35 -1.64 7.84
CA LYS A 22 7.08 -2.51 8.77
C LYS A 22 7.26 -1.89 10.15
N GLU A 23 7.60 -0.60 10.21
CA GLU A 23 7.79 0.15 11.46
C GLU A 23 6.54 0.09 12.35
N HIS A 24 5.35 0.10 11.74
CA HIS A 24 4.07 0.01 12.42
C HIS A 24 3.49 -1.42 12.47
N ASN A 25 4.26 -2.45 12.09
CA ASN A 25 3.82 -3.85 12.07
C ASN A 25 2.50 -4.09 11.30
N ILE A 26 2.32 -3.39 10.19
CA ILE A 26 1.13 -3.53 9.34
C ILE A 26 1.19 -4.85 8.56
N ASP A 27 0.17 -5.69 8.72
CA ASP A 27 0.03 -6.97 8.01
C ASP A 27 -0.92 -6.90 6.81
N THR A 28 -1.74 -5.86 6.71
CA THR A 28 -2.79 -5.73 5.69
C THR A 28 -2.92 -4.27 5.25
N LEU A 29 -2.86 -4.04 3.95
CA LEU A 29 -3.12 -2.75 3.32
C LEU A 29 -4.45 -2.79 2.57
N CYS A 30 -5.37 -1.93 2.97
CA CYS A 30 -6.66 -1.74 2.32
C CYS A 30 -6.60 -0.54 1.37
N ASP A 31 -6.65 -0.81 0.06
CA ASP A 31 -6.68 0.22 -0.97
C ASP A 31 -8.11 0.66 -1.23
N VAL A 32 -8.42 1.90 -0.83
CA VAL A 32 -9.75 2.51 -0.94
C VAL A 32 -9.86 3.46 -2.14
N ARG A 33 -8.85 3.50 -3.03
CA ARG A 33 -8.86 4.37 -4.22
C ARG A 33 -9.89 3.85 -5.24
N SER A 34 -10.76 4.71 -5.76
CA SER A 34 -11.72 4.34 -6.83
C SER A 34 -11.02 3.86 -8.12
N SER A 35 -9.84 4.40 -8.41
CA SER A 35 -8.98 3.89 -9.48
C SER A 35 -7.58 3.68 -8.89
N PRO A 36 -7.14 2.42 -8.68
CA PRO A 36 -5.84 2.11 -8.11
C PRO A 36 -4.73 2.16 -9.18
N TYR A 37 -4.81 3.13 -10.10
CA TYR A 37 -3.89 3.31 -11.21
C TYR A 37 -3.54 4.79 -11.39
N SER A 38 -2.25 5.04 -11.62
CA SER A 38 -1.69 6.37 -11.85
C SER A 38 -0.60 6.31 -12.89
N ARG A 39 -0.58 7.28 -13.81
CA ARG A 39 0.52 7.47 -14.76
C ARG A 39 1.76 8.10 -14.11
N PHE A 40 1.57 8.85 -13.00
CA PHE A 40 2.65 9.56 -12.30
C PHE A 40 3.37 8.68 -11.28
N THR A 41 2.66 7.68 -10.74
CA THR A 41 3.16 6.78 -9.69
C THR A 41 2.87 5.31 -10.04
N PRO A 42 3.38 4.81 -11.18
CA PRO A 42 3.07 3.47 -11.68
C PRO A 42 3.51 2.34 -10.73
N GLN A 43 4.50 2.58 -9.87
CA GLN A 43 4.92 1.65 -8.82
C GLN A 43 3.82 1.39 -7.78
N PHE A 44 2.87 2.31 -7.63
CA PHE A 44 1.70 2.17 -6.75
C PHE A 44 0.43 1.75 -7.51
N ASN A 45 0.56 1.30 -8.76
CA ASN A 45 -0.52 0.62 -9.44
C ASN A 45 -0.82 -0.71 -8.75
N ARG A 46 -2.08 -1.14 -8.81
CA ARG A 46 -2.59 -2.31 -8.08
C ARG A 46 -1.68 -3.54 -8.18
N GLU A 47 -1.28 -3.93 -9.38
CA GLU A 47 -0.49 -5.14 -9.61
C GLU A 47 0.92 -5.02 -9.00
N SER A 48 1.64 -3.94 -9.32
CA SER A 48 2.97 -3.67 -8.78
C SER A 48 2.96 -3.59 -7.25
N LEU A 49 2.00 -2.86 -6.69
CA LEU A 49 1.84 -2.70 -5.25
C LEU A 49 1.52 -4.03 -4.57
N LYS A 50 0.61 -4.82 -5.14
CA LYS A 50 0.26 -6.14 -4.62
C LYS A 50 1.47 -7.08 -4.61
N GLU A 51 2.26 -7.10 -5.67
CA GLU A 51 3.48 -7.92 -5.75
C GLU A 51 4.52 -7.51 -4.70
N ASP A 52 4.76 -6.21 -4.54
CA ASP A 52 5.75 -5.70 -3.58
C ASP A 52 5.34 -5.94 -2.13
N LEU A 53 4.04 -5.79 -1.82
CA LEU A 53 3.46 -6.13 -0.52
C LEU A 53 3.57 -7.63 -0.23
N ALA A 54 3.29 -8.49 -1.22
CA ALA A 54 3.38 -9.94 -1.07
C ALA A 54 4.80 -10.43 -0.74
N LYS A 55 5.84 -9.83 -1.33
CA LYS A 55 7.25 -10.10 -0.98
C LYS A 55 7.57 -9.86 0.50
N HIS A 56 6.76 -9.03 1.15
CA HIS A 56 6.90 -8.66 2.56
C HIS A 56 5.84 -9.27 3.47
N ARG A 57 5.04 -10.22 2.96
CA ARG A 57 3.93 -10.87 3.69
C ARG A 57 2.86 -9.88 4.16
N ILE A 58 2.67 -8.79 3.43
CA ILE A 58 1.57 -7.84 3.67
C ILE A 58 0.45 -8.18 2.69
N LEU A 59 -0.75 -8.41 3.22
CA LEU A 59 -1.95 -8.66 2.43
C LEU A 59 -2.39 -7.36 1.76
N TYR A 60 -2.77 -7.46 0.49
CA TYR A 60 -3.36 -6.34 -0.25
C TYR A 60 -4.85 -6.62 -0.48
N LEU A 61 -5.71 -5.76 0.05
CA LEU A 61 -7.15 -5.80 -0.16
C LEU A 61 -7.58 -4.57 -0.96
N TYR A 62 -8.19 -4.79 -2.11
CA TYR A 62 -8.83 -3.72 -2.86
C TYR A 62 -10.27 -3.56 -2.37
N LEU A 63 -10.56 -2.39 -1.79
CA LEU A 63 -11.88 -2.01 -1.28
C LEU A 63 -12.45 -0.78 -2.01
N GLY A 64 -11.79 -0.31 -3.06
CA GLY A 64 -12.30 0.73 -3.94
C GLY A 64 -13.49 0.22 -4.76
N ALA A 65 -14.55 1.01 -4.83
CA ALA A 65 -15.72 0.76 -5.68
C ALA A 65 -15.48 1.25 -7.11
#